data_AF-A0A2A6E081-F1
#
_entry.id   AF-A0A2A6E081-F1
#
_cell.length_a   1.000
_cell.length_b   1.000
_cell.length_c   1.000
_cell.angle_alpha   90.00
_cell.angle_beta   90.00
_cell.angle_gamma   90.00
#
_symmetry.space_group_name_H-M   'P 1'
#
loop_
_entity.id
_entity.type
_entity.pdbx_description
1 polymer ?
#
loop_
_entity_poly.entity_id
_entity_poly.type
_entity_poly.pdbx_seq_one_letter_code
_entity_poly.pdbx_strand_id
1 'polypeptide(L)' 'MLLYRLSADVSGKTVQVVVAAENDAQAFERAEVLLDKQLIMPSMRGPLALVEKKPLVAGAGFVIEAADR' A
#
# COMPACT_ATOMS: atom_id res chain seq x y z
N MET A 1 10.55 8.86 8.85
CA MET A 1 9.37 7.99 8.63
C MET A 1 8.27 8.72 7.87
N LEU A 2 7.66 8.04 6.91
CA LEU A 2 6.65 8.54 5.99
C LEU A 2 5.51 7.54 5.90
N LEU A 3 4.30 8.02 5.61
CA LEU A 3 3.14 7.21 5.31
C LEU A 3 3.01 7.07 3.79
N TYR A 4 2.90 5.83 3.34
CA TYR A 4 2.75 5.46 1.94
C TYR A 4 1.40 4.81 1.72
N ARG A 5 0.75 5.17 0.61
CA ARG A 5 -0.38 4.45 0.05
C ARG A 5 0.02 3.93 -1.32
N LEU A 6 0.01 2.61 -1.46
CA LEU A 6 0.32 1.91 -2.69
C LEU A 6 -0.94 1.21 -3.19
N SER A 7 -1.09 1.10 -4.50
CA SER A 7 -2.17 0.33 -5.12
C SER A 7 -1.61 -0.88 -5.85
N ALA A 8 -2.31 -2.00 -5.79
CA ALA A 8 -2.08 -3.15 -6.65
C ALA A 8 -3.40 -3.64 -7.22
N ASP A 9 -3.39 -4.10 -8.47
CA ASP A 9 -4.52 -4.83 -9.03
C ASP A 9 -4.44 -6.29 -8.60
N VAL A 10 -5.48 -6.79 -7.96
CA VAL A 10 -5.60 -8.18 -7.52
C VAL A 10 -6.87 -8.75 -8.14
N SER A 11 -6.73 -9.69 -9.06
CA SER A 11 -7.86 -10.36 -9.73
C SER A 11 -8.90 -9.39 -10.31
N GLY A 12 -8.44 -8.26 -10.87
CA GLY A 12 -9.31 -7.23 -11.46
C GLY A 12 -9.95 -6.26 -10.45
N LYS A 13 -9.55 -6.31 -9.18
CA LYS A 13 -9.91 -5.32 -8.16
C LYS A 13 -8.69 -4.54 -7.71
N THR A 14 -8.81 -3.23 -7.61
CA THR A 14 -7.73 -2.40 -7.05
C THR A 14 -7.74 -2.48 -5.53
N VAL A 15 -6.65 -2.94 -4.94
CA VAL A 15 -6.42 -3.00 -3.49
C VAL A 15 -5.46 -1.89 -3.10
N GLN A 16 -5.78 -1.19 -2.01
CA GLN A 16 -4.92 -0.15 -1.42
C GLN A 16 -4.15 -0.74 -0.22
N VAL A 17 -2.84 -0.53 -0.19
CA VAL A 17 -1.94 -0.97 0.88
C VAL A 17 -1.30 0.24 1.51
N VAL A 18 -1.43 0.36 2.83
CA VAL A 18 -0.97 1.53 3.57
C VAL A 18 0.12 1.11 4.52
N VAL A 19 1.31 1.70 4.39
CA VAL A 19 2.49 1.34 5.19
C VAL A 19 3.23 2.58 5.65
N ALA A 20 3.78 2.52 6.87
CA ALA A 20 4.81 3.45 7.30
C ALA A 20 6.18 2.91 6.86
N ALA A 21 7.06 3.76 6.32
CA ALA A 21 8.42 3.40 5.93
C ALA A 21 9.37 4.61 5.95
N GLU A 22 10.68 4.37 6.00
CA GLU A 22 11.70 5.42 5.96
C GLU A 22 11.99 5.92 4.53
N ASN A 23 11.80 5.06 3.54
CA ASN A 23 12.05 5.36 2.14
C ASN A 23 11.18 4.49 1.23
N ASP A 24 11.25 4.76 -0.08
CA ASP A 24 10.38 4.13 -1.08
C ASP A 24 10.66 2.63 -1.18
N ALA A 25 11.93 2.21 -1.25
CA ALA A 25 12.30 0.80 -1.32
C ALA A 25 11.71 0.00 -0.15
N GLN A 26 11.80 0.51 1.07
CA GLN A 26 11.22 -0.12 2.25
C GLN A 26 9.69 -0.13 2.21
N ALA A 27 9.04 0.89 1.64
CA ALA A 27 7.59 0.93 1.49
C ALA A 27 7.09 -0.17 0.55
N PHE A 28 7.74 -0.35 -0.60
CA PHE A 28 7.41 -1.41 -1.56
C PHE A 28 7.62 -2.79 -0.95
N GLU A 29 8.78 -3.05 -0.34
CA GLU A 29 9.06 -4.32 0.33
C GLU A 29 8.00 -4.68 1.38
N ARG A 30 7.64 -3.72 2.25
CA ARG A 30 6.61 -3.94 3.28
C ARG A 30 5.24 -4.21 2.67
N ALA A 31 4.87 -3.50 1.61
CA ALA A 31 3.59 -3.67 0.95
C ALA A 31 3.48 -5.03 0.24
N GLU A 32 4.56 -5.51 -0.39
CA GLU A 32 4.61 -6.86 -0.98
C GLU A 32 4.40 -7.93 0.07
N VAL A 33 5.13 -7.86 1.19
CA VAL A 33 4.99 -8.82 2.31
C VAL A 33 3.57 -8.83 2.87
N LEU A 34 2.93 -7.66 2.99
CA LEU A 34 1.55 -7.58 3.47
C LEU A 34 0.56 -8.18 2.46
N LEU A 35 0.73 -7.90 1.17
CA LEU A 35 -0.10 -8.51 0.14
C LEU A 35 0.07 -10.03 0.10
N ASP A 36 1.29 -10.55 0.15
CA ASP A 36 1.54 -11.98 0.15
C ASP A 36 0.94 -12.70 1.36
N LYS A 37 0.87 -12.03 2.51
CA LYS A 37 0.20 -12.56 3.72
C LYS A 37 -1.32 -12.60 3.60
N GLN A 38 -1.91 -11.71 2.81
CA GLN A 38 -3.37 -11.58 2.68
C GLN A 38 -3.91 -12.34 1.46
N LEU A 39 -3.06 -12.66 0.49
CA LEU A 39 -3.43 -13.36 -0.73
C LEU A 39 -3.20 -14.86 -0.62
N ILE A 40 -4.22 -15.64 -1.00
CA ILE A 40 -4.12 -17.10 -1.09
C ILE A 40 -3.27 -17.52 -2.31
N MET A 41 -3.24 -16.71 -3.38
CA MET A 41 -2.47 -16.94 -4.60
C MET A 41 -1.71 -15.67 -5.05
N PRO A 42 -0.37 -15.65 -4.95
CA PRO A 42 0.45 -14.50 -5.34
C PRO A 42 0.40 -14.17 -6.83
N SER A 43 0.10 -15.15 -7.69
CA SER A 43 0.04 -14.99 -9.16
C SER A 43 -1.11 -14.11 -9.65
N MET A 44 -2.03 -13.70 -8.79
CA MET A 44 -3.16 -12.86 -9.15
C MET A 44 -2.92 -11.36 -8.97
N ARG A 45 -1.71 -10.94 -8.56
CA ARG A 45 -1.37 -9.54 -8.31
C ARG A 45 -0.60 -8.91 -9.49
N GLY A 46 -1.00 -7.71 -9.88
CA GLY A 46 -0.23 -6.79 -10.71
C GLY A 46 0.85 -6.05 -9.89
N PRO A 47 1.67 -5.22 -10.56
CA PRO A 47 2.71 -4.45 -9.89
C PRO A 47 2.12 -3.42 -8.90
N LEU A 48 2.86 -3.14 -7.83
CA LEU A 48 2.54 -2.04 -6.94
C LEU A 48 2.81 -0.70 -7.63
N ALA A 49 1.92 0.27 -7.41
CA ALA A 49 2.10 1.65 -7.82
C ALA A 49 1.99 2.58 -6.61
N LEU A 50 2.88 3.57 -6.52
CA LEU A 50 2.82 4.60 -5.48
C LEU A 50 1.69 5.57 -5.79
N VAL A 51 0.68 5.64 -4.92
CA VAL A 51 -0.44 6.57 -5.03
C VAL A 51 -0.20 7.82 -4.19
N GLU A 52 0.33 7.64 -2.98
CA GLU A 52 0.52 8.75 -2.05
C GLU A 52 1.74 8.52 -1.14
N LYS A 53 2.45 9.61 -0.85
CA LYS A 53 3.57 9.66 0.09
C LYS A 53 3.48 10.94 0.91
N LYS A 54 3.35 10.83 2.23
CA LYS A 54 3.22 11.98 3.15
C LYS A 54 4.11 11.81 4.38
N PRO A 55 4.60 12.89 4.99
CA PRO A 55 5.29 12.82 6.28
C PRO A 55 4.39 12.22 7.36
N LEU A 56 4.90 11.24 8.09
CA LEU A 56 4.21 10.70 9.26
C LEU A 56 4.65 11.52 10.49
N VAL A 57 3.70 12.24 11.09
CA VAL A 57 3.96 13.09 12.27
C VAL A 57 3.11 12.63 13.45
N ALA A 58 3.66 12.75 14.66
CA ALA A 58 2.96 12.38 15.88
C ALA A 58 1.67 13.22 16.03
N GLY A 59 0.56 12.57 16.37
CA GLY A 59 -0.75 13.22 16.54
C GLY A 59 -1.52 13.50 15.25
N ALA A 60 -0.98 13.20 14.06
CA ALA A 60 -1.74 13.28 12.82
C ALA A 60 -2.57 12.01 12.56
N GLY A 61 -3.85 12.21 12.22
CA GLY A 61 -4.71 11.19 11.63
C GLY A 61 -4.77 11.34 10.12
N PHE A 62 -4.77 10.23 9.39
CA PHE A 62 -4.90 10.22 7.93
C PHE A 62 -6.19 9.50 7.56
N VAL A 63 -7.06 10.19 6.82
CA VAL A 63 -8.24 9.58 6.21
C VAL A 63 -7.82 9.06 4.84
N ILE A 64 -8.10 7.78 4.60
CA ILE A 64 -7.86 7.13 3.32
C ILE A 64 -9.22 6.76 2.76
N GLU A 65 -9.64 7.48 1.73
CA GLU A 65 -10.87 7.17 1.02
C GLU A 65 -10.63 5.89 0.22
N ALA A 66 -11.33 4.81 0.58
CA ALA A 66 -11.45 3.66 -0.31
C ALA A 66 -12.31 4.14 -1.48
N ALA A 67 -11.72 4.21 -2.67
CA ALA A 67 -12.48 4.56 -3.86
C ALA A 67 -13.49 3.42 -4.13
N ASP A 68 -14.76 3.64 -3.77
CA ASP A 68 -15.89 2.84 -4.24
C ASP A 68 -16.05 3.12 -5.75
N ARG A 69 -15.42 2.30 -6.58
CA ARG A 69 -15.73 2.21 -8.02
C ARG A 69 -15.73 0.77 -8.49
#